data_AF-A0AAW2PDH5-F1
#
_entry.id   AF-A0AAW2PDH5-F1
#
_cell.length_a   1.000
_cell.length_b   1.000
_cell.length_c   1.000
_cell.angle_alpha   90.00
_cell.angle_beta   90.00
_cell.angle_gamma   90.00
#
_symmetry.space_group_name_H-M   'P 1'
#
loop_
_entity.id
_entity.type
_entity.pdbx_description
1 polymer ?
#
loop_
_entity_poly.entity_id
_entity_poly.type
_entity_poly.pdbx_seq_one_letter_code
_entity_poly.pdbx_strand_id
1 'polypeptide(L)'
;MVLANNQISGNEILADPHVLPASQINYTDGLALFSYIKSTRSPVAYITKATTQLGTKPAPFMAAFSSKGPNTITPEILKPDITAPGVSIIAAYTEAQGPTNQDFDKRRVLFNSVSGTSMSLPHVSWSFVPLLPPSFPHQMEPCYL
;
A
#
# COMPACT_ATOMS: atom_id res chain seq x y z
N MET A 1 -8.63 1.30 17.69
CA MET A 1 -9.47 1.87 16.62
C MET A 1 -9.65 0.81 15.54
N VAL A 2 -10.85 0.66 14.98
CA VAL A 2 -11.08 -0.28 13.86
C VAL A 2 -11.62 0.52 12.69
N LEU A 3 -10.95 0.41 11.54
CA LEU A 3 -11.30 1.09 10.30
C LEU A 3 -11.94 0.07 9.37
N ALA A 4 -13.24 0.18 9.14
CA ALA A 4 -13.96 -0.70 8.21
C ALA A 4 -14.03 -0.05 6.83
N ASN A 5 -13.70 -0.82 5.79
CA ASN A 5 -13.84 -0.38 4.41
C ASN A 5 -15.31 -0.14 4.04
N ASN A 6 -15.52 0.73 3.05
CA ASN A 6 -16.81 0.85 2.37
C ASN A 6 -16.97 -0.24 1.29
N GLN A 7 -18.17 -0.34 0.72
CA GLN A 7 -18.48 -1.35 -0.31
C GLN A 7 -17.61 -1.23 -1.58
N ILE A 8 -17.15 -0.02 -1.91
CA ILE A 8 -16.37 0.27 -3.13
C ILE A 8 -14.91 -0.17 -2.95
N SER A 9 -14.32 0.08 -1.78
CA SER A 9 -12.98 -0.34 -1.41
C SER A 9 -12.90 -1.84 -1.08
N GLY A 10 -14.04 -2.52 -0.90
CA GLY A 10 -14.14 -3.96 -0.83
C GLY A 10 -13.16 -4.60 0.17
N ASN A 11 -12.25 -5.42 -0.36
CA ASN A 11 -11.29 -6.24 0.40
C ASN A 11 -9.89 -5.62 0.50
N GLU A 12 -9.71 -4.35 0.14
CA GLU A 12 -8.40 -3.69 0.16
C GLU A 12 -7.97 -3.33 1.58
N ILE A 13 -6.90 -3.95 2.07
CA ILE A 13 -6.37 -3.68 3.42
C ILE A 13 -5.00 -3.02 3.26
N LEU A 14 -4.85 -1.81 3.78
CA LEU A 14 -3.60 -1.06 3.79
C LEU A 14 -2.94 -1.16 5.16
N ALA A 15 -1.63 -1.42 5.17
CA ALA A 15 -0.85 -1.47 6.40
C ALA A 15 -0.34 -0.05 6.74
N ASP A 16 -1.25 0.83 7.17
CA ASP A 16 -0.88 2.20 7.52
C ASP A 16 -0.47 2.31 9.00
N PRO A 17 0.65 2.97 9.31
CA PRO A 17 1.06 3.19 10.68
C PRO A 17 0.13 4.21 11.35
N HIS A 18 -0.41 3.82 12.51
CA HIS A 18 -1.19 4.70 13.36
C HIS A 18 -0.47 4.95 14.70
N VAL A 19 -0.78 6.08 15.34
CA VAL A 19 -0.24 6.42 16.68
C VAL A 19 -0.95 5.61 17.77
N LEU A 20 -2.26 5.39 17.60
CA LEU A 20 -3.05 4.53 18.48
C LEU A 20 -3.18 3.13 17.88
N PRO A 21 -3.35 2.08 18.70
CA PRO A 21 -3.61 0.73 18.19
C PRO A 21 -4.82 0.73 17.26
N ALA A 22 -4.58 0.40 15.99
CA ALA A 22 -5.58 0.43 14.96
C ALA A 22 -5.46 -0.78 14.02
N SER A 23 -6.59 -1.26 13.52
CA SER A 23 -6.67 -2.32 12.51
C SER A 23 -7.66 -1.93 11.44
N GLN A 24 -7.27 -2.08 10.18
CA GLN A 24 -8.18 -1.98 9.05
C GLN A 24 -8.79 -3.36 8.78
N ILE A 25 -10.09 -3.39 8.48
CA ILE A 25 -10.84 -4.60 8.15
C ILE A 25 -11.61 -4.39 6.84
N ASN A 26 -11.89 -5.48 6.15
CA ASN A 26 -12.69 -5.46 4.93
C ASN A 26 -14.16 -5.08 5.24
N TYR A 27 -14.94 -4.84 4.18
CA TYR A 27 -16.35 -4.49 4.31
C TYR A 27 -17.19 -5.60 4.98
N THR A 28 -16.95 -6.86 4.64
CA THR A 28 -17.72 -8.01 5.16
C THR A 28 -17.53 -8.22 6.66
N ASP A 29 -16.30 -8.12 7.14
CA ASP A 29 -15.93 -8.21 8.55
C ASP A 29 -16.40 -6.97 9.29
N GLY A 30 -16.41 -5.80 8.63
CA GLY A 30 -17.03 -4.59 9.13
C GLY A 30 -18.51 -4.78 9.45
N LEU A 31 -19.28 -5.38 8.54
CA LEU A 31 -20.69 -5.71 8.77
C LEU A 31 -20.87 -6.72 9.92
N ALA A 32 -20.00 -7.73 10.01
CA ALA A 32 -20.01 -8.69 11.11
C ALA A 32 -19.72 -8.00 12.46
N LEU A 33 -18.74 -7.09 12.50
CA LEU A 33 -18.39 -6.30 13.67
C LEU A 33 -19.53 -5.37 14.09
N PHE A 34 -20.17 -4.67 13.13
CA PHE A 34 -21.35 -3.85 13.41
C PHE A 34 -22.50 -4.67 13.98
N SER A 35 -22.67 -5.90 13.49
CA SER A 35 -23.69 -6.83 13.99
C SER A 35 -23.36 -7.31 15.41
N TYR A 36 -22.09 -7.60 15.70
CA TYR A 36 -21.61 -7.95 17.04
C TYR A 36 -21.80 -6.82 18.05
N ILE A 37 -21.48 -5.58 17.68
CA ILE A 37 -21.70 -4.41 18.55
C ILE A 37 -23.19 -4.25 18.90
N LYS A 38 -24.10 -4.56 17.97
CA LYS A 38 -25.54 -4.49 18.19
C LYS A 38 -26.12 -5.67 18.97
N SER A 39 -25.42 -6.80 19.04
CA SER A 39 -25.93 -8.02 19.68
C SER A 39 -25.77 -8.02 21.20
N THR A 40 -24.82 -7.25 21.74
CA THR A 40 -24.44 -7.28 23.16
C THR A 40 -24.35 -5.88 23.73
N ARG A 41 -24.80 -5.68 24.98
CA ARG A 41 -24.77 -4.35 25.65
C ARG A 41 -23.36 -3.86 25.98
N SER A 42 -22.41 -4.78 26.13
CA SER A 42 -21.00 -4.48 26.46
C SER A 42 -20.06 -5.27 25.54
N PRO A 43 -19.90 -4.86 24.27
CA PRO A 43 -18.97 -5.52 23.35
C PRO A 43 -17.52 -5.29 23.80
N VAL A 44 -16.70 -6.35 23.80
CA VAL A 44 -15.28 -6.28 24.15
C VAL A 44 -14.47 -6.91 23.02
N ALA A 45 -13.41 -6.22 22.60
CA ALA A 45 -12.48 -6.69 21.58
C ALA A 45 -11.04 -6.34 21.97
N TYR A 46 -10.08 -7.11 21.48
CA TYR A 46 -8.66 -6.88 21.69
C TYR A 46 -7.95 -6.79 20.33
N ILE A 47 -6.98 -5.88 20.22
CA ILE A 47 -6.13 -5.74 19.04
C ILE A 47 -4.77 -6.34 19.40
N THR A 48 -4.36 -7.37 18.67
CA THR A 48 -3.05 -8.01 18.83
C THR A 48 -2.00 -7.38 17.93
N LYS A 49 -0.74 -7.78 18.11
CA LYS A 49 0.37 -7.35 17.26
C LYS A 49 0.14 -7.84 15.81
N ALA A 50 0.44 -6.99 14.84
CA ALA A 50 0.35 -7.34 13.43
C ALA A 50 1.25 -8.53 13.07
N THR A 51 0.73 -9.43 12.24
CA THR A 51 1.42 -10.60 11.70
C THR A 51 1.38 -10.59 10.17
N THR A 52 2.46 -11.01 9.53
CA THR A 52 2.53 -11.14 8.07
C THR A 52 1.89 -12.45 7.65
N GLN A 53 0.89 -12.41 6.79
CA GLN A 53 0.30 -13.59 6.16
C GLN A 53 0.78 -13.70 4.72
N LEU A 54 1.21 -14.90 4.33
CA LEU A 54 1.66 -15.21 2.97
C LEU A 54 0.58 -16.01 2.23
N GLY A 55 0.52 -15.87 0.91
CA GLY A 55 -0.42 -16.63 0.07
C GLY A 55 -1.86 -16.11 0.09
N THR A 56 -2.06 -14.82 0.37
CA THR A 56 -3.38 -14.17 0.31
C THR A 56 -3.93 -14.22 -1.12
N LYS A 57 -5.25 -14.44 -1.26
CA LYS A 57 -5.94 -14.50 -2.55
C LYS A 57 -7.11 -13.52 -2.54
N PRO A 58 -7.35 -12.76 -3.61
CA PRO A 58 -6.57 -12.70 -4.85
C PRO A 58 -5.31 -11.81 -4.71
N ALA A 59 -4.17 -12.29 -5.20
CA ALA A 59 -2.93 -11.52 -5.34
C ALA A 59 -2.20 -11.94 -6.64
N PRO A 60 -1.63 -11.00 -7.42
CA PRO A 60 -1.68 -9.55 -7.26
C PRO A 60 -3.05 -8.95 -7.66
N PHE A 61 -3.42 -7.84 -7.03
CA PHE A 61 -4.59 -7.05 -7.42
C PHE A 61 -4.19 -5.57 -7.53
N MET A 62 -4.89 -4.81 -8.38
CA MET A 62 -4.63 -3.38 -8.55
C MET A 62 -5.16 -2.59 -7.35
N ALA A 63 -4.30 -1.85 -6.66
CA ALA A 63 -4.69 -0.98 -5.55
C ALA A 63 -5.71 0.09 -5.99
N ALA A 64 -6.73 0.41 -5.18
CA ALA A 64 -7.72 1.43 -5.55
C ALA A 64 -7.11 2.82 -5.76
N PHE A 65 -6.00 3.13 -5.09
CA PHE A 65 -5.30 4.41 -5.26
C PHE A 65 -4.51 4.51 -6.57
N SER A 66 -4.32 3.40 -7.30
CA SER A 66 -3.59 3.43 -8.56
C SER A 66 -4.42 4.17 -9.61
N SER A 67 -3.85 5.21 -10.20
CA SER A 67 -4.46 5.90 -11.34
C SER A 67 -4.71 4.91 -12.47
N LYS A 68 -5.90 5.00 -13.08
CA LYS A 68 -6.32 4.20 -14.22
C LYS A 68 -6.32 5.08 -15.45
N GLY A 69 -5.88 4.53 -16.59
CA GLY A 69 -6.05 5.19 -17.88
C GLY A 69 -7.52 5.27 -18.31
N PRO A 70 -7.78 5.83 -19.50
CA PRO A 70 -6.81 6.25 -20.52
C PRO A 70 -6.18 7.62 -20.24
N ASN A 71 -5.06 7.90 -20.90
CA ASN A 71 -4.43 9.21 -20.86
C ASN A 71 -5.38 10.26 -21.44
N THR A 72 -5.66 11.32 -20.67
CA THR A 72 -6.58 12.39 -21.08
C THR A 72 -6.03 13.29 -22.17
N ILE A 73 -4.71 13.31 -22.37
CA ILE A 73 -4.04 14.15 -23.37
C ILE A 73 -3.93 13.43 -24.71
N THR A 74 -3.53 12.15 -24.69
CA THR A 74 -3.38 11.31 -25.90
C THR A 74 -4.03 9.95 -25.65
N PRO A 75 -5.34 9.80 -25.94
CA PRO A 75 -6.07 8.55 -25.70
C PRO A 75 -5.54 7.35 -26.48
N GLU A 76 -4.79 7.60 -27.57
CA GLU A 76 -4.14 6.57 -28.39
C GLU A 76 -2.97 5.87 -27.66
N ILE A 77 -2.43 6.48 -26.60
CA ILE A 77 -1.36 5.92 -25.77
C ILE A 77 -1.96 5.37 -24.48
N LEU A 78 -1.98 4.04 -24.35
CA LEU A 78 -2.46 3.36 -23.16
C LEU A 78 -1.49 3.57 -21.98
N LYS A 79 -2.00 4.05 -20.85
CA LYS A 79 -1.29 4.14 -19.57
C LYS A 79 -2.13 3.46 -18.48
N PRO A 80 -1.53 2.84 -17.45
CA PRO A 80 -0.08 2.68 -17.20
C PRO A 80 0.55 1.56 -18.04
N ASP A 81 1.84 1.68 -18.36
CA ASP A 81 2.54 0.70 -19.24
C ASP A 81 2.91 -0.60 -18.51
N ILE A 82 3.25 -0.50 -17.21
CA ILE A 82 3.64 -1.65 -16.37
C ILE A 82 3.10 -1.47 -14.95
N THR A 83 2.80 -2.58 -14.30
CA THR A 83 2.35 -2.61 -12.90
C THR A 83 3.38 -3.39 -12.08
N ALA A 84 3.66 -2.92 -10.87
CA ALA A 84 4.59 -3.56 -9.96
C ALA A 84 4.08 -3.44 -8.50
N PRO A 85 4.60 -4.27 -7.58
CA PRO A 85 4.18 -4.22 -6.18
C PRO A 85 4.47 -2.84 -5.57
N GLY A 86 3.44 -2.20 -5.01
CA GLY A 86 3.55 -0.89 -4.38
C GLY A 86 2.67 -0.72 -3.14
N VAL A 87 2.03 -1.79 -2.66
CA VAL A 87 1.16 -1.77 -1.48
C VAL A 87 1.85 -2.49 -0.33
N SER A 88 1.88 -1.87 0.85
CA SER A 88 2.45 -2.43 2.09
C SER A 88 3.90 -2.88 1.93
N ILE A 89 4.72 -2.11 1.21
CA ILE A 89 6.13 -2.40 0.98
C ILE A 89 6.95 -2.01 2.21
N ILE A 90 7.76 -2.95 2.72
CA ILE A 90 8.70 -2.69 3.82
C ILE A 90 10.00 -2.16 3.21
N ALA A 91 10.33 -0.92 3.50
CA ALA A 91 11.55 -0.27 3.01
C ALA A 91 12.29 0.45 4.16
N ALA A 92 13.57 0.72 3.93
CA ALA A 92 14.36 1.56 4.83
C ALA A 92 13.73 2.96 4.92
N TYR A 93 13.67 3.53 6.12
CA TYR A 93 12.99 4.78 6.38
C TYR A 93 13.89 5.75 7.13
N THR A 94 13.71 7.04 6.88
CA THR A 94 14.52 8.07 7.52
C THR A 94 14.14 8.20 8.99
N GLU A 95 15.12 8.18 9.88
CA GLU A 95 14.94 8.48 11.31
C GLU A 95 14.72 10.00 11.55
N ALA A 96 14.64 10.81 10.50
CA ALA A 96 14.29 12.22 10.63
C ALA A 96 12.80 12.42 10.95
N GLN A 97 11.93 11.57 10.41
CA GLN A 97 10.48 11.71 10.52
C GLN A 97 9.83 10.50 11.21
N GLY A 98 8.69 10.72 11.85
CA GLY A 98 7.89 9.64 12.44
C GLY A 98 7.25 8.76 11.35
N PRO A 99 6.94 7.48 11.63
CA PRO A 99 6.37 6.56 10.64
C PRO A 99 5.02 7.03 10.08
N THR A 100 4.29 7.88 10.81
CA THR A 100 3.03 8.49 10.36
C THR A 100 3.21 9.77 9.54
N ASN A 101 4.44 10.24 9.31
CA ASN A 101 4.77 11.55 8.73
C ASN A 101 4.14 12.75 9.48
N GLN A 102 3.75 12.57 10.75
CA GLN A 102 3.16 13.63 11.56
C GLN A 102 4.21 14.19 12.53
N ASP A 103 4.24 15.52 12.69
CA ASP A 103 5.21 16.21 13.57
C ASP A 103 5.11 15.78 15.03
N PHE A 104 3.91 15.34 15.46
CA PHE A 104 3.68 14.86 16.82
C PHE A 104 4.14 13.41 17.06
N ASP A 105 4.45 12.65 16.01
CA ASP A 105 4.96 11.28 16.13
C ASP A 105 6.48 11.27 16.29
N LYS A 106 6.91 11.12 17.54
CA LYS A 106 8.34 11.08 17.92
C LYS A 106 8.97 9.69 17.76
N ARG A 107 8.23 8.68 17.31
CA ARG A 107 8.78 7.34 17.11
C ARG A 107 9.81 7.37 15.98
N ARG A 108 10.87 6.58 16.11
CA ARG A 108 11.93 6.42 15.10
C ARG A 108 12.08 4.95 14.79
N VAL A 109 12.05 4.62 13.50
CA VAL A 109 12.10 3.26 12.99
C VAL A 109 13.04 3.21 11.80
N LEU A 110 13.88 2.17 11.75
CA LEU A 110 14.79 1.91 10.64
C LEU A 110 14.05 1.48 9.37
N PHE A 111 12.89 0.83 9.55
CA PHE A 111 12.05 0.30 8.48
C PHE A 111 10.61 0.72 8.70
N ASN A 112 9.91 1.05 7.63
CA ASN A 112 8.50 1.39 7.65
C ASN A 112 7.76 0.63 6.54
N SER A 113 6.47 0.35 6.76
CA SER A 113 5.58 -0.16 5.72
C SER A 113 4.87 1.02 5.08
N VAL A 114 5.07 1.19 3.77
CA VAL A 114 4.52 2.32 3.01
C VAL A 114 3.86 1.81 1.73
N SER A 115 2.75 2.46 1.37
CA SER A 115 1.98 2.15 0.16
C SER A 115 1.98 3.35 -0.78
N GLY A 116 2.17 3.11 -2.07
CA GLY A 116 2.12 4.15 -3.10
C GLY A 116 2.71 3.70 -4.44
N THR A 117 2.37 4.42 -5.50
CA THR A 117 2.99 4.24 -6.83
C THR A 117 4.48 4.61 -6.82
N SER A 118 4.90 5.48 -5.90
CA SER A 118 6.31 5.77 -5.62
C SER A 118 7.09 4.54 -5.16
N MET A 119 6.43 3.56 -4.54
CA MET A 119 7.04 2.29 -4.12
C MET A 119 7.03 1.24 -5.22
N SER A 120 6.15 1.35 -6.22
CA SER A 120 6.18 0.48 -7.41
C SER A 120 7.29 0.85 -8.40
N LEU A 121 7.65 2.13 -8.49
CA LEU A 121 8.69 2.63 -9.41
C LEU A 121 10.09 1.98 -9.21
N PRO A 122 10.64 1.85 -7.98
CA PRO A 122 11.93 1.19 -7.77
C PRO A 122 11.93 -0.30 -8.15
N HIS A 123 10.79 -0.99 -8.03
CA HIS A 123 10.65 -2.39 -8.46
C HIS A 123 10.75 -2.54 -9.97
N VAL A 124 10.16 -1.60 -10.72
CA VAL A 124 10.27 -1.55 -12.18
C VAL A 124 11.69 -1.19 -12.60
N SER A 125 12.28 -0.13 -12.04
CA SER A 125 13.63 0.31 -12.42
C SER A 125 14.69 -0.77 -12.16
N TRP A 126 14.57 -1.51 -11.06
CA TRP A 126 15.47 -2.63 -10.77
C TRP A 126 15.32 -3.77 -11.78
N SER A 127 14.15 -3.96 -12.38
CA SER A 127 13.96 -5.02 -13.39
C SER A 127 14.61 -4.67 -14.73
N PHE A 128 14.75 -3.38 -15.05
CA PHE A 128 15.30 -2.91 -16.34
C PHE A 128 16.81 -2.67 -16.31
N VAL A 129 17.39 -2.23 -15.19
CA VAL A 129 18.80 -1.79 -15.14
C VAL A 129 19.85 -2.92 -15.14
N PRO A 130 19.67 -4.09 -14.48
CA PRO A 130 20.70 -5.13 -14.42
C PRO A 130 20.69 -6.12 -15.60
N LEU A 131 19.61 -6.18 -16.38
CA LEU A 131 19.46 -7.14 -17.49
C LEU A 131 19.98 -6.63 -18.83
N LEU A 132 20.35 -5.34 -18.91
CA LEU A 132 21.05 -4.83 -20.08
C LEU A 132 22.53 -5.23 -20.00
N PRO A 133 23.06 -5.99 -20.97
CA PRO A 133 24.50 -6.20 -21.05
C PRO A 133 25.21 -4.84 -21.23
N PRO A 134 26.44 -4.67 -20.74
CA PRO A 134 27.20 -3.42 -20.84
C PRO A 134 27.48 -2.95 -22.28
N SER A 135 27.05 -3.73 -23.28
CA SER A 135 27.15 -3.45 -24.70
C SER A 135 26.13 -2.44 -25.25
N PHE A 136 25.13 -1.99 -24.47
CA PHE A 136 24.14 -0.98 -24.91
C PHE A 136 24.02 0.22 -23.96
N PRO A 137 25.07 1.05 -23.80
CA PRO A 137 25.05 2.22 -22.91
C PRO A 137 24.10 3.35 -23.37
N HIS A 138 23.60 3.31 -24.61
CA HIS A 138 22.75 4.36 -25.19
C HIS A 138 21.24 4.22 -24.91
N GLN A 139 20.77 3.13 -24.27
CA GLN A 139 19.34 2.93 -23.99
C GLN A 139 18.90 3.47 -22.62
N MET A 140 19.82 4.00 -21.81
CA MET A 140 19.48 4.71 -20.57
C MET A 140 19.25 6.20 -20.89
N GLU A 141 18.16 6.50 -21.59
CA GLU A 141 17.61 7.85 -21.53
C GLU A 141 17.01 8.06 -20.13
N PRO A 142 17.43 9.10 -19.40
CA PRO A 142 16.79 9.45 -18.14
C PRO A 142 15.38 9.92 -18.44
N CYS A 143 14.37 9.09 -18.13
CA CYS A 143 12.99 9.55 -18.01
C CYS A 143 12.91 10.56 -16.85
N TYR A 144 13.20 11.83 -17.15
CA TYR A 144 12.84 12.95 -16.29
C TYR A 144 11.31 13.10 -16.33
N LEU A 145 10.72 13.24 -15.15
CA LEU A 145 9.34 13.71 -14.95
C LEU A 145 9.19 15.15 -15.44
#